data_AF-A0A5N9B4U4-F1
#
_entry.id   AF-A0A5N9B4U4-F1
#
_cell.length_a   1.000
_cell.length_b   1.000
_cell.length_c   1.000
_cell.angle_alpha   90.00
_cell.angle_beta   90.00
_cell.angle_gamma   90.00
#
_symmetry.space_group_name_H-M   'P 1'
#
loop_
_entity.id
_entity.type
_entity.pdbx_description
1 polymer ?
#
loop_
_entity_poly.entity_id
_entity_poly.type
_entity_poly.pdbx_seq_one_letter_code
_entity_poly.pdbx_strand_id
1 'polypeptide(L)'
;MLNDDLIKKIDNLIDSGVKVPGFGKKVMLDTTKIDKFIQEVTDLVPQDIQEAKEIINQKNSILAQANMEAQRIIESANRDSADISSKSQDEFEKLVEESSITEEANKKSESLIQKSKNQADDIIKRAEQKGENIISSADQVISNKKEGADNYTKEVLFDLEERLADIIGQVRRGIDSLNLSENKETTE
;
A
#
# COMPACT_ATOMS: atom_id res chain seq x y z
N MET A 1 24.36 40.80 54.98
CA MET A 1 24.19 41.88 55.97
C MET A 1 25.31 41.92 57.01
N LEU A 2 25.95 40.79 57.36
CA LEU A 2 27.08 40.77 58.30
C LEU A 2 28.35 41.50 57.82
N ASN A 3 28.71 41.38 56.53
CA ASN A 3 29.94 41.99 56.00
C ASN A 3 29.95 43.52 56.04
N ASP A 4 28.82 44.17 55.72
CA ASP A 4 28.73 45.64 55.80
C ASP A 4 28.84 46.13 57.25
N ASP A 5 28.41 45.32 58.21
CA ASP A 5 28.46 45.66 59.63
C ASP A 5 29.87 45.47 60.21
N LEU A 6 30.59 44.43 59.78
CA LEU A 6 32.01 44.23 60.10
C LEU A 6 32.88 45.34 59.49
N ILE A 7 32.60 45.76 58.25
CA ILE A 7 33.31 46.88 57.61
C ILE A 7 33.03 48.19 58.36
N LYS A 8 31.78 48.52 58.67
CA LYS A 8 31.45 49.72 59.46
C LYS A 8 32.07 49.70 60.85
N LYS A 9 32.14 48.53 61.50
CA LYS A 9 32.81 48.37 62.80
C LYS A 9 34.30 48.62 62.69
N ILE A 10 34.96 48.15 61.62
CA ILE A 10 36.39 48.42 61.37
C ILE A 10 36.64 49.91 61.11
N ASP A 11 35.78 50.56 60.32
CA ASP A 11 35.85 52.00 60.04
C ASP A 11 35.68 52.81 61.33
N ASN A 12 34.69 52.45 62.16
CA ASN A 12 34.48 53.07 63.47
C ASN A 12 35.67 52.81 64.43
N LEU A 13 36.32 51.65 64.35
CA LEU A 13 37.49 51.34 65.16
C LEU A 13 38.66 52.25 64.78
N ILE A 14 38.84 52.50 63.47
CA ILE A 14 39.86 53.39 62.92
C ILE A 14 39.55 54.86 63.29
N ASP A 15 38.30 55.29 63.17
CA ASP A 15 37.87 56.67 63.46
C ASP A 15 37.90 57.02 64.96
N SER A 16 37.68 56.04 65.83
CA SER A 16 37.73 56.21 67.30
C SER A 16 39.15 56.23 67.88
N GLY A 17 40.17 56.00 67.06
CA GLY A 17 41.56 56.01 67.48
C GLY A 17 42.10 57.42 67.72
N VAL A 18 43.06 57.55 68.64
CA VAL A 18 43.63 58.84 69.02
C VAL A 18 44.74 59.22 68.05
N LYS A 19 44.62 60.36 67.35
CA LYS A 19 45.71 60.88 66.50
C LYS A 19 46.92 61.22 67.35
N VAL A 20 48.10 60.75 66.94
CA VAL A 20 49.33 60.95 67.71
C VAL A 20 50.00 62.27 67.31
N PRO A 21 50.15 63.26 68.22
CA PRO A 21 50.79 64.53 67.93
C PRO A 21 52.24 64.35 67.45
N GLY A 22 52.65 65.05 66.39
CA GLY A 22 54.00 64.94 65.81
C GLY A 22 54.22 63.77 64.85
N PHE A 23 53.25 62.85 64.72
CA PHE A 23 53.37 61.62 63.91
C PHE A 23 52.45 61.59 62.66
N GLY A 24 52.11 62.75 62.09
CA GLY A 24 51.38 62.85 60.83
C GLY A 24 50.00 62.18 60.85
N LYS A 25 49.67 61.35 59.84
CA LYS A 25 48.39 60.63 59.71
C LYS A 25 48.28 59.36 60.57
N LYS A 26 49.18 59.15 61.54
CA LYS A 26 49.16 57.95 62.39
C LYS A 26 48.11 58.06 63.49
N VAL A 27 47.36 56.98 63.68
CA VAL A 27 46.31 56.86 64.68
C VAL A 27 46.68 55.73 65.65
N MET A 28 46.56 56.00 66.95
CA MET A 28 46.77 55.03 68.01
C MET A 28 45.46 54.29 68.25
N LEU A 29 45.51 52.96 68.11
CA LEU A 29 44.36 52.09 68.26
C LEU A 29 44.51 51.24 69.52
N ASP A 30 43.37 50.97 70.15
CA ASP A 30 43.31 50.07 71.30
C ASP A 30 43.40 48.62 70.82
N THR A 31 44.53 47.97 71.10
CA THR A 31 44.79 46.57 70.72
C THR A 31 43.71 45.64 71.25
N THR A 32 43.14 45.92 72.43
CA THR A 32 42.08 45.12 73.04
C THR A 32 40.79 45.13 72.21
N LYS A 33 40.48 46.26 71.57
CA LYS A 33 39.31 46.40 70.69
C LYS A 33 39.54 45.72 69.34
N ILE A 34 40.77 45.78 68.81
CA ILE A 34 41.16 45.07 67.60
C ILE A 34 41.08 43.56 67.82
N ASP A 35 41.63 43.04 68.92
CA ASP A 35 41.61 41.61 69.22
C ASP A 35 40.17 41.08 69.35
N LYS A 36 39.29 41.85 70.00
CA LYS A 36 37.85 41.51 70.05
C LYS A 36 37.19 41.46 68.67
N PHE A 37 37.52 42.41 67.80
CA PHE A 37 36.99 42.43 66.43
C PHE A 37 37.53 41.27 65.59
N ILE A 38 38.84 40.98 65.68
CA ILE A 38 39.45 39.83 65.00
C ILE A 38 38.82 38.52 65.50
N GLN A 39 38.58 38.39 66.80
CA GLN A 39 37.90 37.22 67.36
C GLN A 39 36.46 37.11 66.81
N GLU A 40 35.70 38.21 66.78
CA GLU A 40 34.34 38.24 66.22
C GLU A 40 34.32 37.81 64.73
N VAL A 41 35.27 38.31 63.91
CA VAL A 41 35.44 37.87 62.51
C VAL A 41 35.84 36.40 62.42
N THR A 42 36.75 35.96 63.29
CA THR A 42 37.26 34.57 63.30
C THR A 42 36.17 33.58 63.72
N ASP A 43 35.24 33.98 64.56
CA ASP A 43 34.12 33.16 64.99
C ASP A 43 32.99 33.12 63.92
N LEU A 44 32.74 34.24 63.23
CA LEU A 44 31.64 34.38 62.26
C LEU A 44 31.95 33.84 60.86
N VAL A 45 33.14 34.10 60.31
CA VAL A 45 33.49 33.70 58.94
C VAL A 45 33.42 32.19 58.67
N PRO A 46 33.87 31.29 59.58
CA PRO A 46 33.74 29.85 59.40
C PRO A 46 32.29 29.38 59.32
N GLN A 47 31.39 30.02 60.07
CA GLN A 47 29.97 29.69 60.09
C GLN A 47 29.31 30.03 58.75
N ASP A 48 29.58 31.21 58.20
CA ASP A 48 29.08 31.63 56.89
C ASP A 48 29.58 30.71 55.74
N ILE A 49 30.84 30.26 55.81
CA ILE A 49 31.41 29.31 54.83
C ILE A 49 30.72 27.94 54.94
N GLN A 50 30.42 27.49 56.17
CA GLN A 50 29.73 26.23 56.41
C GLN A 50 28.29 26.28 55.87
N GLU A 51 27.57 27.37 56.12
CA GLU A 51 26.22 27.60 55.59
C GLU A 51 26.24 27.66 54.05
N ALA A 52 27.20 28.38 53.45
CA ALA A 52 27.35 28.43 52.00
C ALA A 52 27.61 27.04 51.39
N LYS A 53 28.41 26.20 52.04
CA LYS A 53 28.63 24.80 51.62
C LYS A 53 27.35 23.97 51.69
N GLU A 54 26.56 24.12 52.76
CA GLU A 54 25.28 23.42 52.88
C GLU A 54 24.30 23.84 51.78
N ILE A 55 24.20 25.14 51.49
CA ILE A 55 23.37 25.66 50.39
C ILE A 55 23.83 25.09 49.05
N ILE A 56 25.14 25.02 48.79
CA ILE A 56 25.67 24.42 47.55
C ILE A 56 25.33 22.93 47.46
N ASN A 57 25.47 22.18 48.56
CA ASN A 57 25.14 20.76 48.60
C ASN A 57 23.64 20.53 48.37
N GLN A 58 22.78 21.32 49.01
CA GLN A 58 21.34 21.28 48.79
C GLN A 58 20.99 21.60 47.33
N LYS A 59 21.59 22.66 46.76
CA LYS A 59 21.41 23.00 45.33
C LYS A 59 21.83 21.85 44.42
N ASN A 60 22.98 21.23 44.66
CA ASN A 60 23.46 20.11 43.86
C ASN A 60 22.52 18.90 43.96
N SER A 61 21.98 18.62 45.14
CA SER A 61 20.97 17.58 45.35
C SER A 61 19.68 17.86 44.58
N ILE A 62 19.19 19.11 44.62
CA ILE A 62 17.99 19.53 43.88
C ILE A 62 18.22 19.38 42.38
N LEU A 63 19.38 19.79 41.86
CA LEU A 63 19.72 19.64 40.44
C LEU A 63 19.79 18.16 40.02
N ALA A 64 20.38 17.30 40.85
CA ALA A 64 20.44 15.87 40.58
C ALA A 64 19.03 15.24 40.55
N GLN A 65 18.18 15.61 41.51
CA GLN A 65 16.79 15.15 41.55
C GLN A 65 15.98 15.65 40.35
N ALA A 66 16.11 16.93 39.98
CA ALA A 66 15.45 17.51 38.82
C ALA A 66 15.88 16.83 37.52
N ASN A 67 17.18 16.53 37.37
CA ASN A 67 17.70 15.81 36.20
C ASN A 67 17.18 14.38 36.12
N MET A 68 17.13 13.65 37.24
CA MET A 68 16.54 12.30 37.27
C MET A 68 15.06 12.32 36.91
N GLU A 69 14.30 13.29 37.42
CA GLU A 69 12.88 13.39 37.12
C GLU A 69 12.64 13.79 35.66
N ALA A 70 13.45 14.70 35.12
CA ALA A 70 13.41 15.05 33.70
C ALA A 70 13.68 13.83 32.80
N GLN A 71 14.67 12.99 33.15
CA GLN A 71 14.94 11.75 32.43
C GLN A 71 13.76 10.78 32.49
N ARG A 72 13.15 10.60 33.66
CA ARG A 72 11.95 9.76 33.81
C ARG A 72 10.78 10.25 32.97
N ILE A 73 10.55 11.56 32.93
CA ILE A 73 9.48 12.15 32.13
C ILE A 73 9.74 11.87 30.64
N ILE A 74 10.96 12.04 30.16
CA ILE A 74 11.33 11.76 28.76
C ILE A 74 11.15 10.27 28.44
N GLU A 75 11.61 9.38 29.31
CA GLU A 75 11.44 7.93 29.12
C GLU A 75 9.97 7.52 29.10
N SER A 76 9.15 8.05 30.02
CA SER A 76 7.71 7.81 30.02
C SER A 76 7.06 8.33 28.75
N ALA A 77 7.35 9.57 28.34
CA ALA A 77 6.77 10.17 27.14
C ALA A 77 7.14 9.38 25.87
N ASN A 78 8.39 8.91 25.76
CA ASN A 78 8.84 8.06 24.66
C ASN A 78 8.12 6.71 24.65
N ARG A 79 7.95 6.10 25.83
CA ARG A 79 7.21 4.84 25.98
C ARG A 79 5.75 5.02 25.59
N ASP A 80 5.09 6.04 26.11
CA ASP A 80 3.70 6.35 25.83
C ASP A 80 3.50 6.66 24.34
N SER A 81 4.41 7.42 23.72
CA SER A 81 4.38 7.68 22.28
C SER A 81 4.49 6.40 21.47
N ALA A 82 5.42 5.49 21.82
CA ALA A 82 5.57 4.22 21.14
C ALA A 82 4.31 3.34 21.30
N ASP A 83 3.73 3.32 22.50
CA ASP A 83 2.50 2.57 22.80
C ASP A 83 1.31 3.12 22.01
N ILE A 84 1.18 4.45 21.92
CA ILE A 84 0.14 5.14 21.13
C ILE A 84 0.32 4.80 19.65
N SER A 85 1.54 4.91 19.11
CA SER A 85 1.81 4.58 17.70
C SER A 85 1.48 3.12 17.38
N SER A 86 1.86 2.18 18.25
CA SER A 86 1.52 0.77 18.07
C SER A 86 0.02 0.55 18.06
N LYS A 87 -0.70 1.08 19.05
CA LYS A 87 -2.16 0.93 19.15
C LYS A 87 -2.88 1.58 17.97
N SER A 88 -2.45 2.77 17.55
CA SER A 88 -3.02 3.45 16.39
C SER A 88 -2.80 2.66 15.08
N GLN A 89 -1.64 2.01 14.93
CA GLN A 89 -1.38 1.18 13.76
C GLN A 89 -2.30 -0.06 13.74
N ASP A 90 -2.42 -0.77 14.86
CA ASP A 90 -3.29 -1.94 14.98
C ASP A 90 -4.76 -1.58 14.74
N GLU A 91 -5.22 -0.44 15.25
CA GLU A 91 -6.59 0.03 15.08
C GLU A 91 -6.85 0.52 13.65
N PHE A 92 -5.87 1.17 13.02
CA PHE A 92 -5.95 1.53 11.61
C PHE A 92 -6.05 0.29 10.70
N GLU A 93 -5.24 -0.74 10.96
CA GLU A 93 -5.26 -1.98 10.18
C GLU A 93 -6.63 -2.67 10.28
N LYS A 94 -7.20 -2.74 11.49
CA LYS A 94 -8.57 -3.22 11.69
C LYS A 94 -9.61 -2.38 10.97
N LEU A 95 -9.54 -1.05 11.04
CA LEU A 95 -10.49 -0.17 10.35
C LEU A 95 -10.39 -0.29 8.83
N VAL A 96 -9.23 -0.63 8.27
CA VAL A 96 -9.05 -0.88 6.84
C VAL A 96 -9.62 -2.24 6.44
N GLU A 97 -9.40 -3.29 7.24
CA GLU A 97 -10.00 -4.61 7.01
C GLU A 97 -11.53 -4.57 7.17
N GLU A 98 -12.01 -3.94 8.25
CA GLU A 98 -13.44 -3.74 8.54
C GLU A 98 -14.05 -2.59 7.74
N SER A 99 -13.26 -1.89 6.92
CA SER A 99 -13.77 -0.79 6.11
C SER A 99 -14.89 -1.33 5.23
N SER A 100 -16.04 -0.67 5.29
CA SER A 100 -17.15 -0.92 4.38
C SER A 100 -16.72 -0.85 2.91
N ILE A 101 -15.65 -0.11 2.59
CA ILE A 101 -15.06 -0.05 1.26
C ILE A 101 -14.43 -1.39 0.87
N THR A 102 -13.68 -2.04 1.75
CA THR A 102 -13.06 -3.35 1.50
C THR A 102 -14.14 -4.42 1.37
N GLU A 103 -15.13 -4.42 2.26
CA GLU A 103 -16.25 -5.35 2.19
C GLU A 103 -17.10 -5.15 0.92
N GLU A 104 -17.43 -3.91 0.58
CA GLU A 104 -18.20 -3.58 -0.63
C GLU A 104 -17.40 -3.90 -1.90
N ALA A 105 -16.09 -3.62 -1.92
CA ALA A 105 -15.21 -4.00 -3.02
C ALA A 105 -15.17 -5.52 -3.21
N ASN A 106 -15.06 -6.29 -2.12
CA ASN A 106 -15.09 -7.75 -2.16
C ASN A 106 -16.42 -8.27 -2.70
N LYS A 107 -17.56 -7.80 -2.16
CA LYS A 107 -18.90 -8.17 -2.66
C LYS A 107 -19.09 -7.84 -4.14
N LYS A 108 -18.62 -6.68 -4.57
CA LYS A 108 -18.71 -6.26 -5.97
C LYS A 108 -17.82 -7.11 -6.87
N SER A 109 -16.64 -7.49 -6.41
CA SER A 109 -15.72 -8.38 -7.11
C SER A 109 -16.32 -9.77 -7.28
N GLU A 110 -16.87 -10.36 -6.21
CA GLU A 110 -17.58 -11.64 -6.25
C GLU A 110 -18.76 -11.60 -7.23
N SER A 111 -19.58 -10.55 -7.17
CA SER A 111 -20.70 -10.36 -8.10
C SER A 111 -20.22 -10.26 -9.56
N LEU A 112 -19.11 -9.57 -9.80
CA LEU A 112 -18.52 -9.44 -11.14
C LEU A 112 -18.04 -10.80 -11.65
N ILE A 113 -17.30 -11.56 -10.85
CA ILE A 113 -16.82 -12.89 -11.20
C ILE A 113 -18.01 -13.81 -11.54
N GLN A 114 -19.06 -13.78 -10.73
CA GLN A 114 -20.26 -14.59 -10.99
C GLN A 114 -20.96 -14.17 -12.29
N LYS A 115 -21.09 -12.86 -12.55
CA LYS A 115 -21.67 -12.35 -13.80
C LYS A 115 -20.83 -12.76 -15.00
N SER A 116 -19.51 -12.64 -14.92
CA SER A 116 -18.59 -13.03 -15.99
C SER A 116 -18.65 -14.53 -16.26
N LYS A 117 -18.75 -15.37 -15.22
CA LYS A 117 -18.94 -16.81 -15.37
C LYS A 117 -20.25 -17.14 -16.09
N ASN A 118 -21.36 -16.53 -15.65
CA ASN A 118 -22.67 -16.74 -16.29
C ASN A 118 -22.67 -16.28 -17.76
N GLN A 119 -21.99 -15.17 -18.06
CA GLN A 119 -21.84 -14.69 -19.44
C GLN A 119 -21.00 -15.63 -20.29
N ALA A 120 -19.91 -16.18 -19.75
CA ALA A 120 -19.10 -17.16 -20.44
C ALA A 120 -19.91 -18.43 -20.76
N ASP A 121 -20.66 -18.94 -19.78
CA ASP A 121 -21.52 -20.11 -19.96
C ASP A 121 -22.60 -19.87 -21.04
N ASP A 122 -23.21 -18.69 -21.07
CA ASP A 122 -24.18 -18.31 -22.10
C ASP A 122 -23.54 -18.22 -23.50
N ILE A 123 -22.33 -17.67 -23.61
CA ILE A 123 -21.60 -17.60 -24.88
C ILE A 123 -21.30 -19.01 -25.40
N ILE A 124 -20.81 -19.92 -24.54
CA ILE A 124 -20.52 -21.30 -24.91
C ILE A 124 -21.79 -21.99 -25.40
N LYS A 125 -22.89 -21.90 -24.64
CA LYS A 125 -24.16 -22.50 -25.01
C LYS A 125 -24.69 -21.97 -26.36
N ARG A 126 -24.60 -20.66 -26.60
CA ARG A 126 -25.00 -20.07 -27.89
C ARG A 126 -24.09 -20.52 -29.04
N ALA A 127 -22.80 -20.70 -28.79
CA ALA A 127 -21.87 -21.19 -29.79
C ALA A 127 -22.17 -22.66 -30.15
N GLU A 128 -22.46 -23.50 -29.17
CA GLU A 128 -22.86 -24.90 -29.35
C GLU A 128 -24.14 -25.00 -30.18
N GLN A 129 -25.20 -24.29 -29.78
CA GLN A 129 -26.47 -24.26 -30.51
C GLN A 129 -26.29 -23.77 -31.96
N LYS A 130 -25.46 -22.75 -32.17
CA LYS A 130 -25.15 -22.27 -33.52
C LYS A 130 -24.40 -23.32 -34.33
N GLY A 131 -23.47 -24.04 -33.71
CA GLY A 131 -22.76 -25.16 -34.34
C GLY A 131 -23.72 -26.27 -34.79
N GLU A 132 -24.62 -26.70 -33.90
CA GLU A 132 -25.65 -27.70 -34.21
C GLU A 132 -26.54 -27.27 -35.37
N ASN A 133 -27.00 -26.01 -35.36
CA ASN A 133 -27.82 -25.46 -36.43
C ASN A 133 -27.08 -25.42 -37.79
N ILE A 134 -25.78 -25.09 -37.78
CA ILE A 134 -24.96 -25.09 -39.00
C ILE A 134 -24.83 -26.51 -39.55
N ILE A 135 -24.55 -27.49 -38.69
CA ILE A 135 -24.42 -28.90 -39.11
C ILE A 135 -25.75 -29.40 -39.69
N SER A 136 -26.86 -29.19 -38.98
CA SER A 136 -28.19 -29.59 -39.44
C SER A 136 -28.56 -28.95 -40.79
N SER A 137 -28.29 -27.66 -40.95
CA SER A 137 -28.53 -26.95 -42.22
C SER A 137 -27.63 -27.48 -43.34
N ALA A 138 -26.36 -27.77 -43.04
CA ALA A 138 -25.43 -28.34 -44.00
C ALA A 138 -25.87 -29.73 -44.46
N ASP A 139 -26.32 -30.59 -43.55
CA ASP A 139 -26.84 -31.92 -43.87
C ASP A 139 -28.07 -31.84 -44.78
N GLN A 140 -28.98 -30.91 -44.51
CA GLN A 140 -30.15 -30.68 -45.37
C GLN A 140 -29.74 -30.21 -46.78
N VAL A 141 -28.78 -29.28 -46.89
CA VAL A 141 -28.25 -28.82 -48.19
C VAL A 141 -27.56 -29.96 -48.93
N ILE A 142 -26.79 -30.80 -48.25
CA ILE A 142 -26.13 -31.96 -48.84
C ILE A 142 -27.16 -32.94 -49.37
N SER A 143 -28.21 -33.24 -48.59
CA SER A 143 -29.30 -34.13 -49.01
C SER A 143 -29.98 -33.61 -50.28
N ASN A 144 -30.38 -32.34 -50.29
CA ASN A 144 -31.03 -31.71 -51.44
C ASN A 144 -30.11 -31.69 -52.68
N LYS A 145 -28.81 -31.44 -52.49
CA LYS A 145 -27.84 -31.47 -53.59
C LYS A 145 -27.64 -32.87 -54.16
N LYS A 146 -27.59 -33.90 -53.31
CA LYS A 146 -27.50 -35.30 -53.75
C LYS A 146 -28.73 -35.68 -54.56
N GLU A 147 -29.92 -35.39 -54.04
CA GLU A 147 -31.17 -35.66 -54.74
C GLU A 147 -31.25 -34.95 -56.10
N GLY A 148 -30.89 -33.66 -56.15
CA GLY A 148 -30.85 -32.90 -57.40
C GLY A 148 -29.84 -33.46 -58.41
N ALA A 149 -28.64 -33.87 -57.95
CA ALA A 149 -27.64 -34.48 -58.80
C ALA A 149 -28.07 -35.87 -59.32
N ASP A 150 -28.72 -36.67 -58.49
CA ASP A 150 -29.27 -37.97 -58.87
C ASP A 150 -30.38 -37.82 -59.91
N ASN A 151 -31.27 -36.84 -59.74
CA ASN A 151 -32.34 -36.55 -60.70
C ASN A 151 -31.78 -36.04 -62.03
N TYR A 152 -30.82 -35.12 -62.00
CA TYR A 152 -30.13 -34.67 -63.21
C TYR A 152 -29.42 -35.83 -63.94
N THR A 153 -28.75 -36.71 -63.19
CA THR A 153 -28.10 -37.89 -63.77
C THR A 153 -29.11 -38.81 -64.45
N LYS A 154 -30.29 -39.02 -63.85
CA LYS A 154 -31.38 -39.79 -64.47
C LYS A 154 -31.86 -39.14 -65.76
N GLU A 155 -32.11 -37.84 -65.78
CA GLU A 155 -32.53 -37.11 -67.00
C GLU A 155 -31.51 -37.28 -68.12
N VAL A 156 -30.22 -37.04 -67.83
CA VAL A 156 -29.15 -37.19 -68.83
C VAL A 156 -29.05 -38.63 -69.35
N LEU A 157 -29.21 -39.63 -68.48
CA LEU A 157 -29.18 -41.04 -68.87
C LEU A 157 -30.40 -41.42 -69.73
N PHE A 158 -31.60 -40.92 -69.42
CA PHE A 158 -32.79 -41.13 -70.24
C PHE A 158 -32.67 -40.47 -71.61
N ASP A 159 -32.21 -39.22 -71.68
CA ASP A 159 -31.97 -38.52 -72.94
C ASP A 159 -30.94 -39.25 -73.81
N LEU A 160 -29.90 -39.81 -73.19
CA LEU A 160 -28.89 -40.62 -73.87
C LEU A 160 -29.48 -41.93 -74.40
N GLU A 161 -30.31 -42.61 -73.60
CA GLU A 161 -31.01 -43.84 -74.00
C GLU A 161 -31.92 -43.60 -75.21
N GLU A 162 -32.71 -42.53 -75.20
CA GLU A 162 -33.61 -42.17 -76.31
C GLU A 162 -32.81 -41.93 -77.61
N ARG A 163 -31.73 -41.15 -77.53
CA ARG A 163 -30.83 -40.90 -78.67
C ARG A 163 -30.21 -42.18 -79.22
N LEU A 164 -29.78 -43.08 -78.34
CA LEU A 164 -29.22 -44.37 -78.75
C LEU A 164 -30.28 -45.25 -79.42
N ALA A 165 -31.51 -45.27 -78.89
CA ALA A 165 -32.62 -46.00 -79.49
C ALA A 165 -32.93 -45.51 -80.91
N ASP A 166 -32.94 -44.19 -81.11
CA ASP A 166 -33.11 -43.58 -82.43
C ASP A 166 -32.01 -43.98 -83.42
N ILE A 167 -30.74 -43.92 -82.98
CA ILE A 167 -29.59 -44.33 -83.79
C ILE A 167 -29.68 -45.81 -84.15
N ILE A 168 -29.99 -46.69 -83.18
CA ILE A 168 -30.19 -48.12 -83.42
C ILE A 168 -31.33 -48.35 -84.42
N GLY A 169 -32.43 -47.59 -84.29
CA GLY A 169 -33.55 -47.63 -85.23
C GLY A 169 -33.15 -47.23 -86.65
N GLN A 170 -32.31 -46.20 -86.81
CA GLN A 170 -31.76 -45.79 -88.10
C GLN A 170 -30.83 -46.85 -88.70
N VAL A 171 -29.94 -47.43 -87.89
CA VAL A 171 -29.03 -48.52 -88.31
C VAL A 171 -29.81 -49.74 -88.78
N ARG A 172 -30.84 -50.17 -88.03
CA ARG A 172 -31.72 -51.29 -88.43
C ARG A 172 -32.40 -51.03 -89.77
N ARG A 173 -33.01 -49.84 -89.93
CA ARG A 173 -33.63 -49.44 -91.22
C ARG A 173 -32.62 -49.44 -92.37
N GLY A 174 -31.38 -49.02 -92.11
CA GLY A 174 -30.28 -49.07 -93.09
C GLY A 174 -29.90 -50.50 -93.48
N ILE A 175 -29.77 -51.40 -92.51
CA ILE A 175 -29.50 -52.84 -92.74
C ILE A 175 -30.64 -53.48 -93.54
N ASP A 176 -31.90 -53.25 -93.14
CA ASP A 176 -33.08 -53.80 -93.83
C ASP A 176 -33.13 -53.33 -95.30
N SER A 177 -32.78 -52.06 -95.57
CA SER A 177 -32.71 -51.53 -96.94
C SER A 177 -31.61 -52.16 -97.78
N LEU A 178 -30.44 -52.47 -97.20
CA LEU A 178 -29.35 -53.16 -97.89
C LEU A 178 -29.71 -54.61 -98.21
N ASN A 179 -30.29 -55.34 -97.24
CA ASN A 179 -30.77 -56.70 -97.45
C ASN A 179 -31.86 -56.78 -98.53
N LEU A 180 -32.76 -55.78 -98.61
CA LEU A 180 -33.74 -55.70 -99.71
C LEU A 180 -33.10 -55.43 -101.08
N SER A 181 -31.93 -54.79 -101.11
CA SER A 181 -31.20 -54.47 -102.34
C SER A 181 -30.40 -55.69 -102.83
N GLU A 182 -29.75 -56.42 -101.93
CA GLU A 182 -29.07 -57.71 -102.22
C GLU A 182 -30.04 -58.78 -102.77
N ASN A 183 -31.28 -58.80 -102.27
CA ASN A 183 -32.30 -59.75 -102.73
C ASN A 183 -32.89 -59.37 -104.11
N LYS A 184 -32.68 -58.12 -104.58
CA LYS A 184 -33.07 -57.71 -105.93
C LYS A 184 -32.01 -58.02 -106.97
N GLU A 185 -30.72 -57.92 -106.63
CA GLU A 185 -29.63 -58.26 -107.56
C GLU A 185 -29.45 -59.77 -107.80
N THR A 186 -29.95 -60.63 -106.92
CA THR A 186 -29.94 -62.10 -107.12
C THR A 186 -31.13 -62.64 -107.92
N THR A 187 -32.05 -61.77 -108.39
CA THR A 187 -33.24 -62.16 -109.17
C THR A 187 -33.26 -61.64 -110.62
N GLU A 188 -32.15 -61.05 -111.11
CA GLU A 188 -31.89 -60.83 -112.55
C GLU A 188 -31.00 -61.95 -113.11
#